data_AF-A0A5B1B5R5-F1
#
_entry.id   AF-A0A5B1B5R5-F1
#
_cell.length_a   1.000
_cell.length_b   1.000
_cell.length_c   1.000
_cell.angle_alpha   90.00
_cell.angle_beta   90.00
_cell.angle_gamma   90.00
#
_symmetry.space_group_name_H-M   'P 1'
#
loop_
_entity.id
_entity.type
_entity.pdbx_description
1 polymer ?
#
loop_
_entity_poly.entity_id
_entity_poly.type
_entity_poly.pdbx_seq_one_letter_code
_entity_poly.pdbx_strand_id
1 'polypeptide(L)'
;MIRKESNSKNILRLQSLLHIRENTFKKQTDLASHLGYNVRSMELWLKVYKDEGIEAMLIGSKPRKAKKRKISKEVHTGLSDKLNDSFEGFGSYVFAV
;
A
#
# COMPACT_ATOMS: atom_id res chain seq x y z
N MET A 1 21.16 -7.42 7.39
CA MET A 1 19.95 -6.67 6.96
C MET A 1 18.78 -7.59 6.70
N ILE A 2 18.86 -8.54 5.74
CA ILE A 2 17.72 -9.41 5.41
C ILE A 2 17.19 -10.22 6.60
N ARG A 3 18.08 -10.83 7.39
CA ARG A 3 17.69 -11.63 8.58
C ARG A 3 17.00 -10.81 9.69
N LYS A 4 17.05 -9.48 9.64
CA LYS A 4 16.41 -8.58 10.61
C LYS A 4 15.10 -7.98 10.08
N GLU A 5 14.84 -8.05 8.78
CA GLU A 5 13.65 -7.48 8.15
C GLU A 5 12.47 -8.43 8.34
N SER A 6 11.34 -7.93 8.87
CA SER A 6 10.15 -8.75 9.11
C SER A 6 9.19 -8.78 7.91
N ASN A 7 9.25 -7.77 7.04
CA ASN A 7 8.37 -7.68 5.89
C ASN A 7 8.88 -8.55 4.74
N SER A 8 8.14 -9.61 4.42
CA SER A 8 8.47 -10.56 3.34
C SER A 8 8.71 -9.88 1.99
N LYS A 9 8.00 -8.80 1.68
CA LYS A 9 8.18 -8.05 0.43
C LYS A 9 9.50 -7.27 0.42
N ASN A 10 9.91 -6.74 1.57
CA ASN A 10 11.20 -6.05 1.70
C ASN A 10 12.36 -7.03 1.60
N ILE A 11 12.22 -8.23 2.18
CA ILE A 11 13.20 -9.31 2.02
C ILE A 11 13.44 -9.61 0.53
N LEU A 12 12.37 -9.79 -0.25
CA LEU A 12 12.47 -10.07 -1.69
C LEU A 12 13.13 -8.91 -2.47
N ARG A 13 12.82 -7.65 -2.12
CA ARG A 13 13.49 -6.47 -2.70
C ARG A 13 14.97 -6.41 -2.38
N LEU A 14 15.37 -6.81 -1.17
CA LEU A 14 16.78 -6.86 -0.78
C LEU A 14 17.50 -8.05 -1.46
N GLN A 15 16.81 -9.19 -1.62
CA GLN A 15 17.33 -10.33 -2.36
C GLN A 15 17.55 -10.00 -3.84
N SER A 16 16.66 -9.23 -4.48
CA SER A 16 16.89 -8.82 -5.87
C SER A 16 18.17 -8.00 -6.04
N LEU A 17 18.47 -7.09 -5.10
CA LEU A 17 19.72 -6.33 -5.10
C LEU A 17 20.95 -7.22 -4.91
N LEU A 18 20.87 -8.25 -4.06
CA LEU A 18 21.96 -9.22 -3.90
C LEU A 18 22.19 -10.02 -5.18
N HIS A 19 21.14 -10.56 -5.78
CA HIS A 19 21.24 -11.33 -7.01
C HIS A 19 21.81 -10.52 -8.18
N ILE A 20 21.47 -9.22 -8.25
CA ILE A 20 22.04 -8.28 -9.23
C ILE A 20 23.52 -8.06 -8.94
N ARG A 21 23.90 -7.84 -7.67
CA ARG A 21 25.31 -7.63 -7.28
C ARG A 21 26.17 -8.86 -7.56
N GLU A 22 25.63 -10.05 -7.31
CA GLU A 22 26.30 -11.33 -7.53
C GLU A 22 26.24 -11.80 -8.99
N ASN A 23 25.52 -11.06 -9.85
CA ASN A 23 25.32 -11.37 -11.27
C ASN A 23 24.82 -12.81 -11.53
N THR A 24 23.93 -13.27 -10.65
CA THR A 24 23.40 -14.66 -10.65
C THR A 24 22.46 -14.94 -11.82
N PHE A 25 21.84 -13.91 -12.39
CA PHE A 25 20.91 -14.03 -13.51
C PHE A 25 21.36 -13.14 -14.67
N LYS A 26 21.32 -13.67 -15.90
CA LYS A 26 21.67 -12.92 -17.11
C LYS A 26 20.62 -11.88 -17.48
N LYS A 27 19.34 -12.20 -17.29
CA LYS A 27 18.23 -11.30 -17.62
C LYS A 27 17.47 -10.94 -16.36
N GLN A 28 17.04 -9.68 -16.34
CA GLN A 28 16.18 -9.15 -15.28
C GLN A 28 14.81 -9.84 -15.26
N THR A 29 14.34 -10.33 -16.41
CA THR A 29 13.11 -11.14 -16.51
C THR A 29 13.20 -12.41 -15.68
N ASP A 30 14.33 -13.10 -15.79
CA ASP A 30 14.54 -14.41 -15.18
C ASP A 30 14.66 -14.26 -13.65
N LEU A 31 15.34 -13.20 -13.20
CA LEU A 31 15.38 -12.82 -11.79
C LEU A 31 13.99 -12.50 -11.23
N ALA A 32 13.17 -11.74 -11.96
CA ALA A 32 11.83 -11.40 -11.52
C ALA A 32 10.95 -12.64 -11.39
N SER A 33 11.00 -13.51 -12.40
CA SER A 33 10.30 -14.81 -12.39
C SER A 33 10.77 -15.69 -11.23
N HIS A 34 12.07 -15.75 -10.95
CA HIS A 34 12.63 -16.50 -9.84
C HIS A 34 12.12 -16.01 -8.47
N LEU A 35 12.03 -14.68 -8.29
CA LEU A 35 11.53 -14.07 -7.05
C LEU A 35 9.98 -13.99 -6.98
N GLY A 36 9.27 -14.46 -8.01
CA GLY A 36 7.80 -14.44 -8.05
C GLY A 36 7.17 -13.06 -8.27
N TYR A 37 7.89 -12.13 -8.91
CA TYR A 37 7.40 -10.78 -9.20
C TYR A 37 7.27 -10.49 -10.69
N ASN A 38 6.39 -9.54 -11.02
CA ASN A 38 6.36 -8.97 -12.35
C ASN A 38 7.61 -8.11 -12.58
N VAL A 39 8.25 -8.28 -13.74
CA VAL A 39 9.43 -7.53 -14.19
C VAL A 39 9.25 -6.03 -14.02
N ARG A 40 8.08 -5.51 -14.42
CA ARG A 40 7.77 -4.09 -14.36
C ARG A 40 7.73 -3.55 -12.93
N SER A 41 7.25 -4.35 -11.98
CA SER A 41 7.28 -3.99 -10.56
C SER A 41 8.71 -3.91 -10.03
N MET A 42 9.55 -4.87 -10.43
CA MET A 42 10.95 -4.89 -10.03
C MET A 42 11.72 -3.70 -10.62
N GLU A 43 11.51 -3.37 -11.90
CA GLU A 43 12.08 -2.18 -12.54
C GLU A 43 11.75 -0.90 -11.77
N LEU A 44 10.50 -0.73 -11.35
CA LEU A 44 10.07 0.44 -10.59
C LEU A 44 10.83 0.58 -9.26
N TRP A 45 11.02 -0.52 -8.52
CA TRP A 45 11.75 -0.46 -7.25
C TRP A 45 13.23 -0.24 -7.45
N LEU A 46 13.82 -0.86 -8.48
CA LEU A 46 15.23 -0.64 -8.81
C LEU A 46 15.48 0.78 -9.30
N LYS A 47 14.52 1.40 -9.99
CA LYS A 47 14.58 2.82 -10.33
C LYS A 47 14.60 3.68 -9.07
N VAL A 48 13.66 3.46 -8.14
CA VAL A 48 13.64 4.18 -6.85
C VAL A 48 14.94 3.96 -6.07
N TYR A 49 15.48 2.76 -6.08
CA TYR A 49 16.77 2.48 -5.45
C TYR A 49 17.92 3.27 -6.08
N LYS A 50 17.97 3.38 -7.41
CA LYS A 50 18.99 4.17 -8.11
C LYS A 50 18.86 5.67 -7.82
N ASP A 51 17.63 6.17 -7.73
CA ASP A 51 17.35 7.60 -7.60
C ASP A 51 17.42 8.08 -6.14
N GLU A 52 16.89 7.29 -5.19
CA GLU A 52 16.66 7.69 -3.78
C GLU A 52 17.35 6.76 -2.75
N GLY A 53 17.96 5.65 -3.18
CA GLY A 53 18.67 4.70 -2.31
C GLY A 53 17.81 3.60 -1.68
N ILE A 54 18.42 2.82 -0.77
CA ILE A 54 17.78 1.61 -0.20
C ILE A 54 16.54 1.96 0.61
N GLU A 55 16.60 2.97 1.47
CA GLU A 55 15.50 3.31 2.38
C GLU A 55 14.22 3.66 1.61
N ALA A 56 14.33 4.45 0.56
CA ALA A 56 13.21 4.82 -0.30
C ALA A 56 12.58 3.63 -1.04
N MET A 57 13.39 2.62 -1.35
CA MET A 57 12.91 1.38 -1.97
C MET A 57 12.12 0.51 -0.99
N LEU A 58 12.36 0.56 0.32
CA LEU A 58 11.68 -0.30 1.30
C LEU A 58 10.25 0.16 1.58
N ILE A 59 9.34 -0.81 1.75
CA ILE A 59 7.95 -0.53 2.12
C ILE A 59 7.91 -0.07 3.58
N GLY A 60 7.32 1.09 3.81
CA GLY A 60 7.12 1.66 5.16
C GLY A 60 8.09 2.79 5.53
N SER A 61 9.10 3.07 4.68
CA SER A 61 10.01 4.20 4.90
C SER A 61 9.34 5.56 4.79
N LYS A 62 8.36 5.70 3.89
CA LYS A 62 7.58 6.93 3.74
C LYS A 62 6.41 6.93 4.72
N PRO A 63 6.22 8.01 5.52
CA PRO A 63 5.09 8.09 6.43
C PRO A 63 3.79 7.99 5.63
N ARG A 64 2.94 7.02 6.01
CA ARG A 64 1.65 6.84 5.36
C ARG A 64 0.83 8.11 5.60
N LYS A 65 0.52 8.85 4.53
CA LYS A 65 -0.43 9.97 4.63
C LYS A 65 -1.76 9.39 5.08
N ALA A 66 -2.07 9.53 6.36
CA ALA A 66 -3.39 9.16 6.88
C ALA A 66 -4.41 9.98 6.11
N LYS A 67 -5.28 9.31 5.34
CA LYS A 67 -6.44 9.97 4.75
C LYS A 67 -7.32 10.42 5.91
N LYS A 68 -7.20 11.67 6.33
CA LYS A 68 -8.10 12.27 7.31
C LYS A 68 -9.47 12.37 6.65
N ARG A 69 -10.35 11.40 6.88
CA ARG A 69 -11.77 11.53 6.57
C ARG A 69 -12.32 12.55 7.56
N LYS A 70 -12.31 13.83 7.20
CA LYS A 70 -12.95 14.88 8.00
C LYS A 70 -14.42 14.89 7.62
N ILE A 71 -15.25 14.23 8.43
CA ILE A 71 -16.69 14.51 8.43
C ILE A 71 -16.83 15.89 9.08
N SER A 72 -17.51 16.83 8.41
CA SER A 72 -17.72 18.17 8.98
C SER A 72 -18.66 18.08 10.18
N LYS A 73 -18.57 19.05 11.10
CA LYS A 73 -19.50 19.12 12.24
C LYS A 73 -20.95 19.23 11.76
N GLU A 74 -21.19 19.98 10.68
CA GLU A 74 -22.49 20.12 10.04
C GLU A 74 -23.08 18.78 9.60
N VAL A 75 -22.29 17.91 8.98
CA VAL A 75 -22.75 16.58 8.59
C VAL A 75 -23.04 15.73 9.83
N HIS A 76 -22.22 15.83 10.89
CA HIS A 76 -22.51 15.14 12.15
C HIS A 76 -23.81 15.61 12.81
N THR A 77 -24.05 16.93 12.85
CA THR A 77 -25.26 17.53 13.40
C THR A 77 -26.47 17.13 12.57
N GLY A 78 -26.43 17.30 11.24
CA GLY A 78 -27.54 16.93 10.37
C GLY A 78 -27.88 15.44 10.41
N LEU A 79 -26.88 14.56 10.58
CA LEU A 79 -27.12 13.13 10.82
C LEU A 79 -27.78 12.87 12.18
N SER A 80 -27.37 13.59 13.23
CA SER A 80 -27.96 13.47 14.57
C SER A 80 -29.41 13.96 14.58
N ASP A 81 -29.68 15.09 13.95
CA ASP A 81 -31.01 15.68 13.87
C ASP A 81 -31.94 14.73 13.10
N LYS A 82 -31.50 14.25 11.93
CA LYS A 82 -32.26 13.29 11.12
C LYS A 82 -32.42 11.91 11.77
N LEU A 83 -31.52 11.50 12.65
CA LEU A 83 -31.66 10.23 13.37
C LEU A 83 -32.71 10.31 14.49
N ASN A 84 -32.82 11.47 15.13
CA ASN A 84 -33.73 11.70 16.26
C ASN A 84 -35.07 12.32 15.85
N ASP A 85 -35.24 12.65 14.56
CA ASP A 85 -36.51 13.14 14.03
C ASP A 85 -37.53 11.99 13.90
N SER A 86 -38.63 12.09 14.63
CA SER A 86 -39.72 11.11 14.62
C SER A 86 -40.60 11.19 13.36
N PHE A 87 -40.51 12.26 12.57
CA PHE A 87 -41.38 12.56 11.44
C PHE A 87 -40.65 12.49 10.09
N GLU A 88 -39.44 13.06 10.00
CA GLU A 88 -38.56 13.01 8.81
C GLU A 88 -37.30 12.16 9.03
N GLY A 89 -37.36 11.25 10.02
CA GLY A 89 -36.29 10.34 10.35
C GLY A 89 -35.82 9.48 9.17
N PHE A 90 -34.66 8.83 9.32
CA PHE A 90 -34.27 7.80 8.35
C PHE A 90 -35.39 6.77 8.23
N GLY A 91 -35.90 6.58 7.01
CA GLY A 91 -36.97 5.64 6.73
C GLY A 91 -36.63 4.27 7.31
N SER A 92 -37.49 3.78 8.19
CA SER A 92 -37.43 2.38 8.62
C SER A 92 -37.65 1.46 7.41
N TYR A 93 -37.27 0.20 7.56
CA TYR A 93 -37.37 -0.81 6.51
C TYR A 93 -38.79 -0.85 5.91
N VAL A 94 -38.92 -0.48 4.63
CA VAL A 94 -40.15 -0.63 3.86
C VAL A 94 -40.06 -1.95 3.10
N PHE A 95 -40.95 -2.91 3.37
CA PHE A 95 -41.12 -4.07 2.50
C PHE A 95 -41.52 -3.56 1.11
N ALA A 96 -40.72 -3.85 0.08
CA ALA A 96 -41.13 -3.66 -1.30
C ALA A 96 -42.25 -4.67 -1.61
N VAL A 97 -43.45 -4.17 -1.92
CA VAL A 97 -44.60 -4.94 -2.41
C VAL A 97 -44.57 -4.96 -3.93
#